data_AF-A0A7V5D146-F1
#
_entry.id   AF-A0A7V5D146-F1
#
_cell.length_a   1.000
_cell.length_b   1.000
_cell.length_c   1.000
_cell.angle_alpha   90.00
_cell.angle_beta   90.00
_cell.angle_gamma   90.00
#
_symmetry.space_group_name_H-M   'P 1'
#
loop_
_entity.id
_entity.type
_entity.pdbx_description
1 polymer ?
#
loop_
_entity_poly.entity_id
_entity_poly.type
_entity_poly.pdbx_seq_one_letter_code
_entity_poly.pdbx_strand_id
1 'polypeptide(L)'
;MMEQRRLNYAFAVGRVKALEKYLVPHKLFIEALEAVALEDSLKIIYEAGHWSEEMIQARKPGDIDNLAYREKEKVNCLVAELVESEVLSFFQARRNLREFWLTARKTGYPFLINYARHCLDLANIKTFLRFTYRRESADNLEKNLLPGGFIEPRIFKMACGQVRADLHSLLMKTDYGWLWEKSLLALEEQNTFIVMEREIENFLIRFWRQAREITFGPEPVLAYALARLHEIDLMRLVIIGRMLHLPAELIRARLSETYV
;
A
#
# COMPACT_ATOMS: atom_id res chain seq x y z
N MET A 1 19.16 -20.89 -14.74
CA MET A 1 17.90 -20.47 -15.38
C MET A 1 17.25 -19.27 -14.69
N MET A 2 17.00 -19.29 -13.38
CA MET A 2 16.38 -18.14 -12.69
C MET A 2 17.28 -16.90 -12.66
N GLU A 3 18.59 -17.04 -12.42
CA GLU A 3 19.53 -15.91 -12.48
C GLU A 3 19.58 -15.25 -13.86
N GLN A 4 19.60 -16.05 -14.94
CA GLN A 4 19.56 -15.54 -16.31
C GLN A 4 18.26 -14.75 -16.58
N ARG A 5 17.12 -15.23 -16.06
CA ARG A 5 15.82 -14.54 -16.18
C ARG A 5 15.83 -13.18 -15.46
N ARG A 6 16.55 -13.05 -14.35
CA ARG A 6 16.69 -11.79 -13.61
C ARG A 6 17.49 -10.76 -14.40
N LEU A 7 18.55 -11.17 -15.10
CA LEU A 7 19.38 -10.27 -15.93
C LEU A 7 18.58 -9.59 -17.06
N ASN A 8 17.50 -10.21 -17.54
CA ASN A 8 16.61 -9.59 -18.54
C ASN A 8 15.94 -8.30 -18.03
N TYR A 9 15.91 -8.07 -16.72
CA TYR A 9 15.39 -6.85 -16.11
C TYR A 9 16.42 -5.72 -15.99
N ALA A 10 17.66 -5.87 -16.48
CA ALA A 10 18.68 -4.83 -16.36
C ALA A 10 18.23 -3.46 -16.90
N PHE A 11 17.63 -3.44 -18.09
CA PHE A 11 17.06 -2.22 -18.67
C PHE A 11 15.88 -1.69 -17.83
N ALA A 12 14.95 -2.57 -17.43
CA ALA A 12 13.78 -2.19 -16.66
C ALA A 12 14.15 -1.58 -15.30
N VAL A 13 15.10 -2.20 -14.59
CA VAL A 13 15.63 -1.69 -13.32
C VAL A 13 16.32 -0.34 -13.51
N GLY A 14 17.17 -0.20 -14.54
CA GLY A 14 17.82 1.07 -14.86
C GLY A 14 16.81 2.20 -15.09
N ARG A 15 15.73 1.91 -15.84
CA ARG A 15 14.66 2.87 -16.11
C ARG A 15 13.91 3.28 -14.84
N VAL A 16 13.48 2.32 -14.00
CA VAL A 16 12.75 2.69 -12.77
C VAL A 16 13.65 3.42 -11.76
N LYS A 17 14.94 3.08 -11.65
CA LYS A 17 15.89 3.82 -10.79
C LYS A 17 16.05 5.27 -11.24
N ALA A 18 16.03 5.54 -12.54
CA ALA A 18 16.03 6.91 -13.06
C ALA A 18 14.74 7.66 -12.72
N LEU A 19 13.61 6.95 -12.57
CA LEU A 19 12.31 7.51 -12.21
C LEU A 19 12.12 7.67 -10.69
N GLU A 20 12.81 6.89 -9.85
CA GLU A 20 12.73 6.97 -8.38
C GLU A 20 13.06 8.37 -7.83
N LYS A 21 13.89 9.15 -8.54
CA LYS A 21 14.22 10.54 -8.16
C LYS A 21 13.01 11.50 -8.20
N TYR A 22 11.92 11.10 -8.85
CA TYR A 22 10.66 11.84 -8.93
C TYR A 22 9.60 11.29 -7.97
N LEU A 23 9.97 10.38 -7.06
CA LEU A 23 9.08 10.04 -5.95
C LEU A 23 9.13 11.17 -4.93
N VAL A 24 7.96 11.50 -4.39
CA VAL A 24 7.74 12.62 -3.47
C VAL A 24 8.05 12.16 -2.05
N PRO A 25 9.00 12.79 -1.34
CA PRO A 25 9.27 12.49 0.06
C PRO A 25 8.10 12.86 0.98
N HIS A 26 7.91 12.09 2.05
CA HIS A 26 6.84 12.27 3.04
C HIS A 26 6.76 13.71 3.57
N LYS A 27 7.92 14.35 3.79
CA LYS A 27 7.99 15.73 4.27
C LYS A 27 7.25 16.71 3.35
N LEU A 28 7.30 16.51 2.04
CA LEU A 28 6.64 17.39 1.08
C LEU A 28 5.11 17.22 1.10
N PHE A 29 4.59 16.02 1.41
CA PHE A 29 3.15 15.85 1.66
C PHE A 29 2.69 16.60 2.91
N ILE A 30 3.53 16.63 3.96
CA ILE A 30 3.25 17.41 5.17
C ILE A 30 3.29 18.91 4.87
N GLU A 31 4.31 19.38 4.16
CA GLU A 31 4.42 20.79 3.75
C GLU A 31 3.24 21.22 2.86
N ALA A 32 2.84 20.38 1.90
CA ALA A 32 1.67 20.64 1.07
C ALA A 32 0.36 20.67 1.87
N LEU A 33 0.23 19.83 2.90
CA LEU A 33 -0.93 19.82 3.77
C LEU A 33 -1.02 21.09 4.65
N GLU A 34 0.13 21.58 5.12
CA GLU A 34 0.26 22.76 5.96
C GLU A 34 0.27 24.09 5.19
N ALA A 35 0.34 24.03 3.86
CA ALA A 35 0.36 25.21 2.99
C ALA A 35 -0.85 26.13 3.24
N VAL A 36 -0.62 27.44 3.20
CA VAL A 36 -1.69 28.44 3.43
C VAL A 36 -2.69 28.41 2.28
N ALA A 37 -2.21 28.60 1.05
CA ALA A 37 -3.03 28.56 -0.16
C ALA A 37 -3.08 27.15 -0.78
N LEU A 38 -4.18 26.84 -1.48
CA LEU A 38 -4.31 25.57 -2.21
C LEU A 38 -3.32 25.52 -3.38
N GLU A 39 -3.05 26.64 -4.02
CA GLU A 39 -2.11 26.78 -5.12
C GLU A 39 -0.69 26.38 -4.70
N ASP A 40 -0.27 26.79 -3.50
CA ASP A 40 1.03 26.41 -2.93
C ASP A 40 1.08 24.90 -2.63
N SER A 41 -0.01 24.34 -2.08
CA SER A 41 -0.16 22.90 -1.84
C SER A 41 0.02 22.09 -3.13
N LEU A 42 -0.67 22.50 -4.20
CA LEU A 42 -0.57 21.88 -5.53
C LEU A 42 0.85 22.00 -6.11
N LYS A 43 1.46 23.18 -5.97
CA LYS A 43 2.79 23.48 -6.51
C LYS A 43 3.88 22.65 -5.84
N ILE A 44 3.86 22.51 -4.51
CA ILE A 44 4.82 21.68 -3.76
C ILE A 44 4.86 20.25 -4.29
N ILE A 45 3.68 19.63 -4.46
CA ILE A 45 3.59 18.26 -4.95
C ILE A 45 3.98 18.18 -6.43
N TYR A 46 3.49 19.11 -7.25
CA TYR A 46 3.80 19.19 -8.69
C TYR A 46 5.31 19.24 -8.97
N GLU A 47 6.03 20.14 -8.30
CA GLU A 47 7.48 20.34 -8.48
C GLU A 47 8.30 19.11 -8.06
N ALA A 48 7.86 18.41 -7.03
CA ALA A 48 8.57 17.24 -6.52
C ALA A 48 8.36 15.97 -7.37
N GLY A 49 7.12 15.75 -7.84
CA GLY A 49 6.70 14.41 -8.30
C GLY A 49 6.52 14.23 -9.79
N HIS A 50 7.01 15.16 -10.62
CA HIS A 50 6.88 15.13 -12.09
C HIS A 50 5.43 14.85 -12.54
N TRP A 51 4.48 15.57 -11.94
CA TRP A 51 3.06 15.47 -12.26
C TRP A 51 2.75 16.23 -13.56
N SER A 52 1.64 15.91 -14.23
CA SER A 52 1.21 16.70 -15.39
C SER A 52 0.75 18.11 -14.98
N GLU A 53 0.90 19.08 -15.89
CA GLU A 53 0.44 20.47 -15.69
C GLU A 53 -1.05 20.59 -15.33
N GLU A 54 -1.87 19.59 -15.64
CA GLU A 54 -3.27 19.50 -15.19
C GLU A 54 -3.41 19.63 -13.66
N MET A 55 -2.39 19.24 -12.89
CA MET A 55 -2.40 19.36 -11.43
C MET A 55 -2.51 20.80 -10.95
N ILE A 56 -1.71 21.71 -11.50
CA ILE A 56 -1.73 23.13 -11.13
C ILE A 56 -2.98 23.85 -11.65
N GLN A 57 -3.68 23.24 -12.62
CA GLN A 57 -4.94 23.73 -13.17
C GLN A 57 -6.17 23.18 -12.43
N ALA A 58 -6.00 22.20 -11.54
CA ALA A 58 -7.11 21.60 -10.80
C ALA A 58 -7.79 22.64 -9.89
N ARG A 59 -9.13 22.62 -9.88
CA ARG A 59 -9.95 23.55 -9.07
C ARG A 59 -10.98 22.83 -8.20
N LYS A 60 -11.34 21.60 -8.54
CA LYS A 60 -12.31 20.79 -7.79
C LYS A 60 -11.79 19.36 -7.58
N PRO A 61 -12.32 18.62 -6.58
CA PRO A 61 -11.91 17.24 -6.31
C PRO A 61 -11.96 16.30 -7.53
N GLY A 62 -12.97 16.46 -8.40
CA GLY A 62 -13.09 15.68 -9.62
C GLY A 62 -11.93 15.85 -10.61
N ASP A 63 -11.26 17.01 -10.62
CA ASP A 63 -10.08 17.23 -11.47
C ASP A 63 -8.90 16.39 -10.96
N ILE A 64 -8.73 16.32 -9.64
CA ILE A 64 -7.70 15.51 -8.97
C ILE A 64 -7.97 14.01 -9.15
N ASP A 65 -9.23 13.59 -9.09
CA ASP A 65 -9.61 12.21 -9.38
C ASP A 65 -9.31 11.81 -10.83
N ASN A 66 -9.61 12.68 -11.79
CA ASN A 66 -9.29 12.46 -13.20
C ASN A 66 -7.78 12.41 -13.45
N LEU A 67 -7.02 13.33 -12.85
CA LEU A 67 -5.56 13.33 -12.88
C LEU A 67 -5.01 12.01 -12.33
N ALA A 68 -5.46 11.60 -11.15
CA ALA A 68 -5.01 10.37 -10.52
C ALA A 68 -5.35 9.13 -11.34
N TYR A 69 -6.51 9.09 -11.99
CA TYR A 69 -6.86 8.01 -12.90
C TYR A 69 -5.83 7.92 -14.05
N ARG A 70 -5.52 9.04 -14.70
CA ARG A 70 -4.55 9.10 -15.81
C ARG A 70 -3.14 8.71 -15.36
N GLU A 71 -2.71 9.17 -14.19
CA GLU A 71 -1.40 8.81 -13.63
C GLU A 71 -1.31 7.32 -13.30
N LYS A 72 -2.38 6.72 -12.75
CA LYS A 72 -2.43 5.27 -12.50
C LYS A 72 -2.35 4.47 -13.82
N GLU A 73 -2.98 4.95 -14.89
CA GLU A 73 -2.88 4.33 -16.21
C GLU A 73 -1.46 4.42 -16.78
N LYS A 74 -0.76 5.55 -16.62
CA LYS A 74 0.66 5.66 -17.01
C LYS A 74 1.53 4.62 -16.28
N VAL A 75 1.30 4.41 -14.99
CA VAL A 75 2.00 3.35 -14.22
C VAL A 75 1.66 1.96 -14.75
N ASN A 76 0.38 1.69 -15.06
CA ASN A 76 -0.03 0.41 -15.65
C ASN A 76 0.67 0.14 -16.99
N CYS A 77 0.73 1.14 -17.88
CA CYS A 77 1.43 1.04 -19.17
C CYS A 77 2.93 0.82 -18.97
N LEU A 78 3.56 1.56 -18.06
CA LEU A 78 4.98 1.39 -17.75
C LEU A 78 5.29 -0.04 -17.29
N VAL A 79 4.49 -0.60 -16.36
CA VAL A 79 4.71 -1.97 -15.90
C VAL A 79 4.51 -2.96 -17.04
N ALA A 80 3.46 -2.81 -17.86
CA ALA A 80 3.21 -3.68 -19.00
C ALA A 80 4.35 -3.69 -20.03
N GLU A 81 5.07 -2.57 -20.17
CA GLU A 81 6.25 -2.46 -21.03
C GLU A 81 7.50 -3.14 -20.42
N LEU A 82 7.60 -3.15 -19.08
CA LEU A 82 8.86 -3.48 -18.39
C LEU A 82 8.94 -4.89 -17.81
N VAL A 83 7.83 -5.61 -17.71
CA VAL A 83 7.80 -6.91 -17.04
C VAL A 83 7.23 -8.01 -17.92
N GLU A 84 7.60 -9.25 -17.61
CA GLU A 84 7.08 -10.44 -18.31
C GLU A 84 5.62 -10.76 -17.92
N SER A 85 4.98 -11.61 -18.72
CA SER A 85 3.53 -11.86 -18.65
C SER A 85 3.03 -12.34 -17.28
N GLU A 86 3.79 -13.19 -16.59
CA GLU A 86 3.44 -13.72 -15.28
C GLU A 86 3.52 -12.63 -14.20
N VAL A 87 4.52 -11.75 -14.29
CA VAL A 87 4.71 -10.62 -13.38
C VAL A 87 3.66 -9.54 -13.65
N LEU A 88 3.32 -9.32 -14.92
CA LEU A 88 2.25 -8.39 -15.29
C LEU A 88 0.89 -8.87 -14.77
N SER A 89 0.58 -10.15 -14.94
CA SER A 89 -0.66 -10.76 -14.43
C SER A 89 -0.76 -10.60 -12.91
N PHE A 90 0.36 -10.80 -12.19
CA PHE A 90 0.44 -10.54 -10.76
C PHE A 90 0.15 -9.08 -10.42
N PHE A 91 0.79 -8.13 -11.10
CA PHE A 91 0.56 -6.71 -10.87
C PHE A 91 -0.88 -6.28 -11.16
N GLN A 92 -1.51 -6.80 -12.22
CA GLN A 92 -2.90 -6.52 -12.57
C GLN A 92 -3.89 -7.05 -11.53
N ALA A 93 -3.61 -8.22 -10.95
CA ALA A 93 -4.43 -8.84 -9.92
C ALA A 93 -4.41 -8.14 -8.56
N ARG A 94 -3.56 -7.11 -8.35
CA ARG A 94 -3.36 -6.42 -7.05
C ARG A 94 -4.63 -5.91 -6.36
N ARG A 95 -5.72 -5.69 -7.09
CA ARG A 95 -7.01 -5.24 -6.53
C ARG A 95 -7.91 -6.39 -6.05
N ASN A 96 -7.58 -7.63 -6.38
CA ASN A 96 -8.31 -8.82 -5.98
C ASN A 96 -7.36 -9.80 -5.28
N LEU A 97 -7.36 -9.81 -3.96
CA LEU A 97 -6.39 -10.59 -3.16
C LEU A 97 -6.41 -12.10 -3.45
N ARG A 98 -7.56 -12.68 -3.84
CA ARG A 98 -7.64 -14.10 -4.20
C ARG A 98 -6.89 -14.39 -5.49
N GLU A 99 -7.11 -13.57 -6.51
CA GLU A 99 -6.40 -13.67 -7.78
C GLU A 99 -4.92 -13.29 -7.63
N PHE A 100 -4.64 -12.30 -6.79
CA PHE A 100 -3.29 -11.84 -6.47
C PHE A 100 -2.45 -12.98 -5.90
N TRP A 101 -3.01 -13.77 -4.97
CA TRP A 101 -2.35 -14.96 -4.46
C TRP A 101 -2.06 -16.03 -5.53
N LEU A 102 -3.05 -16.31 -6.38
CA LEU A 102 -2.92 -17.34 -7.42
C LEU A 102 -1.85 -16.99 -8.45
N THR A 103 -1.81 -15.72 -8.85
CA THR A 103 -0.81 -15.19 -9.79
C THR A 103 0.58 -15.11 -9.14
N ALA A 104 0.69 -14.72 -7.86
CA ALA A 104 1.97 -14.63 -7.14
C ALA A 104 2.77 -15.93 -7.21
N ARG A 105 2.09 -17.07 -6.99
CA ARG A 105 2.69 -18.41 -7.04
C ARG A 105 3.25 -18.76 -8.41
N LYS A 106 2.63 -18.26 -9.48
CA LYS A 106 3.05 -18.51 -10.87
C LYS A 106 4.30 -17.71 -11.24
N THR A 107 4.57 -16.60 -10.57
CA THR A 107 5.74 -15.75 -10.88
C THR A 107 7.06 -16.48 -10.62
N GLY A 108 7.11 -17.30 -9.57
CA GLY A 108 8.31 -17.98 -9.11
C GLY A 108 9.30 -17.09 -8.33
N TYR A 109 8.99 -15.81 -8.10
CA TYR A 109 9.85 -14.89 -7.36
C TYR A 109 9.45 -14.86 -5.87
N PRO A 110 10.32 -15.29 -4.94
CA PRO A 110 9.99 -15.36 -3.51
C PRO A 110 9.53 -14.04 -2.92
N PHE A 111 10.11 -12.92 -3.36
CA PHE A 111 9.71 -11.58 -2.90
C PHE A 111 8.25 -11.25 -3.24
N LEU A 112 7.79 -11.56 -4.46
CA LEU A 112 6.41 -11.31 -4.89
C LEU A 112 5.42 -12.24 -4.20
N ILE A 113 5.83 -13.50 -3.98
CA ILE A 113 5.05 -14.47 -3.20
C ILE A 113 4.90 -13.95 -1.76
N ASN A 114 5.99 -13.57 -1.10
CA ASN A 114 5.95 -13.06 0.27
C ASN A 114 5.14 -11.76 0.38
N TYR A 115 5.27 -10.86 -0.60
CA TYR A 115 4.44 -9.65 -0.68
C TYR A 115 2.94 -10.00 -0.68
N ALA A 116 2.52 -10.94 -1.54
CA ALA A 116 1.13 -11.39 -1.58
C ALA A 116 0.68 -12.00 -0.24
N ARG A 117 1.53 -12.81 0.40
CA ARG A 117 1.24 -13.42 1.71
C ARG A 117 1.04 -12.36 2.79
N HIS A 118 1.89 -11.33 2.83
CA HIS A 118 1.71 -10.22 3.77
C HIS A 118 0.42 -9.44 3.50
N CYS A 119 0.07 -9.18 2.23
CA CYS A 119 -1.20 -8.53 1.89
C CYS A 119 -2.42 -9.34 2.38
N LEU A 120 -2.38 -10.68 2.26
CA LEU A 120 -3.44 -11.56 2.77
C LEU A 120 -3.55 -11.51 4.29
N ASP A 121 -2.43 -11.63 5.00
CA ASP A 121 -2.42 -11.59 6.47
C ASP A 121 -2.90 -10.25 7.01
N LEU A 122 -2.43 -9.13 6.45
CA LEU A 122 -2.85 -7.78 6.87
C LEU A 122 -4.35 -7.57 6.59
N ALA A 123 -4.86 -8.07 5.47
CA ALA A 123 -6.30 -8.06 5.18
C ALA A 123 -7.10 -8.91 6.17
N ASN A 124 -6.58 -10.08 6.59
CA ASN A 124 -7.20 -10.92 7.60
C ASN A 124 -7.17 -10.28 8.99
N ILE A 125 -6.06 -9.67 9.40
CA ILE A 125 -5.93 -8.92 10.65
C ILE A 125 -6.96 -7.77 10.70
N LYS A 126 -7.04 -6.98 9.62
CA LYS A 126 -8.04 -5.91 9.49
C LYS A 126 -9.47 -6.44 9.56
N THR A 127 -9.75 -7.53 8.86
CA THR A 127 -11.07 -8.19 8.87
C THR A 127 -11.42 -8.68 10.29
N PHE A 128 -10.49 -9.36 10.95
CA PHE A 128 -10.68 -9.86 12.32
C PHE A 128 -11.01 -8.74 13.31
N LEU A 129 -10.25 -7.63 13.29
CA LEU A 129 -10.51 -6.50 14.18
C LEU A 129 -11.89 -5.87 13.93
N ARG A 130 -12.28 -5.70 12.66
CA ARG A 130 -13.60 -5.15 12.31
C ARG A 130 -14.75 -6.07 12.74
N PHE A 131 -14.61 -7.38 12.56
CA PHE A 131 -15.62 -8.36 12.95
C PHE A 131 -15.76 -8.44 14.47
N THR A 132 -14.64 -8.48 15.20
CA THR A 132 -14.67 -8.51 16.67
C THR A 132 -15.24 -7.22 17.26
N TYR A 133 -14.93 -6.05 16.66
CA TYR A 133 -15.53 -4.77 17.06
C TYR A 133 -17.05 -4.77 16.90
N ARG A 134 -17.57 -5.33 15.81
CA ARG A 134 -19.02 -5.45 15.54
C ARG A 134 -19.72 -6.58 16.27
N ARG A 135 -18.98 -7.43 16.99
CA ARG A 135 -19.49 -8.63 17.66
C ARG A 135 -20.18 -9.61 16.70
N GLU A 136 -19.65 -9.73 15.48
CA GLU A 136 -20.13 -10.70 14.49
C GLU A 136 -19.71 -12.14 14.86
N SER A 137 -20.43 -13.14 14.34
CA SER A 137 -20.16 -14.55 14.64
C SER A 137 -18.88 -15.08 13.97
N ALA A 138 -18.26 -16.07 14.60
CA ALA A 138 -17.07 -16.74 14.07
C ALA A 138 -17.29 -17.39 12.70
N ASP A 139 -18.50 -17.89 12.43
CA ASP A 139 -18.87 -18.49 11.14
C ASP A 139 -18.94 -17.45 10.02
N ASN A 140 -19.35 -16.22 10.33
CA ASN A 140 -19.34 -15.12 9.36
C ASN A 140 -17.91 -14.63 9.10
N LEU A 141 -17.05 -14.61 10.12
CA LEU A 141 -15.64 -14.28 9.95
C LEU A 141 -14.95 -15.27 9.00
N GLU A 142 -15.14 -16.58 9.19
CA GLU A 142 -14.49 -17.62 8.38
C GLU A 142 -14.71 -17.44 6.87
N LYS A 143 -15.93 -17.08 6.47
CA LYS A 143 -16.30 -16.84 5.05
C LYS A 143 -15.56 -15.64 4.43
N ASN A 144 -15.08 -14.72 5.26
CA ASN A 144 -14.40 -13.49 4.84
C ASN A 144 -12.87 -13.59 4.97
N LEU A 145 -12.34 -14.64 5.60
CA LEU A 145 -10.90 -14.84 5.71
C LEU A 145 -10.31 -15.36 4.39
N LEU A 146 -9.09 -14.93 4.12
CA LEU A 146 -8.34 -15.23 2.92
C LEU A 146 -7.24 -16.26 3.21
N PRO A 147 -7.21 -17.42 2.52
CA PRO A 147 -6.14 -18.40 2.70
C PRO A 147 -4.86 -17.99 1.96
N GLY A 148 -3.72 -18.56 2.37
CA GLY A 148 -2.44 -18.45 1.64
C GLY A 148 -1.40 -17.54 2.30
N GLY A 149 -1.76 -16.79 3.34
CA GLY A 149 -0.84 -15.97 4.13
C GLY A 149 0.19 -16.77 4.94
N PHE A 150 0.95 -16.09 5.80
CA PHE A 150 1.77 -16.73 6.83
C PHE A 150 0.92 -17.20 8.01
N ILE A 151 -0.23 -16.56 8.25
CA ILE A 151 -1.15 -16.92 9.32
C ILE A 151 -2.34 -17.66 8.72
N GLU A 152 -2.57 -18.87 9.19
CA GLU A 152 -3.69 -19.68 8.70
C GLU A 152 -5.04 -19.13 9.18
N PRO A 153 -6.08 -19.05 8.32
CA PRO A 153 -7.40 -18.52 8.67
C PRO A 153 -8.02 -19.13 9.94
N ARG A 154 -7.80 -20.42 10.19
CA ARG A 154 -8.31 -21.12 11.38
C ARG A 154 -7.89 -20.47 12.69
N ILE A 155 -6.72 -19.82 12.72
CA ILE A 155 -6.19 -19.14 13.91
C ILE A 155 -7.09 -17.94 14.27
N PHE A 156 -7.48 -17.14 13.27
CA PHE A 156 -8.41 -16.01 13.48
C PHE A 156 -9.80 -16.50 13.90
N LYS A 157 -10.27 -17.63 13.35
CA LYS A 157 -11.55 -18.24 13.76
C LYS A 157 -11.52 -18.66 15.22
N MET A 158 -10.48 -19.37 15.67
CA MET A 158 -10.35 -19.82 17.06
C MET A 158 -10.31 -18.64 18.05
N ALA A 159 -9.67 -17.54 17.65
CA ALA A 159 -9.63 -16.30 18.43
C ALA A 159 -10.98 -15.54 18.45
N CYS A 160 -11.93 -15.91 17.59
CA CYS A 160 -13.26 -15.33 17.53
C CYS A 160 -14.19 -16.11 18.47
N GLY A 161 -14.42 -15.58 19.67
CA GLY A 161 -15.35 -16.14 20.66
C GLY A 161 -14.69 -16.56 21.99
N GLN A 162 -13.39 -16.85 22.01
CA GLN A 162 -12.60 -17.11 23.23
C GLN A 162 -11.16 -16.54 23.10
N VAL A 163 -10.62 -16.10 24.24
CA VAL A 163 -9.23 -15.66 24.54
C VAL A 163 -8.50 -14.93 23.40
N ARG A 164 -8.77 -13.62 23.26
CA ARG A 164 -7.97 -12.66 22.45
C ARG A 164 -6.44 -12.73 22.73
N ALA A 165 -6.04 -13.20 23.91
CA ALA A 165 -4.66 -13.25 24.34
C ALA A 165 -3.80 -14.23 23.52
N ASP A 166 -4.38 -15.28 22.94
CA ASP A 166 -3.63 -16.28 22.16
C ASP A 166 -3.25 -15.72 20.78
N LEU A 167 -4.20 -15.06 20.10
CA LEU A 167 -3.91 -14.37 18.84
C LEU A 167 -2.96 -13.20 19.05
N HIS A 168 -3.14 -12.44 20.13
CA HIS A 168 -2.20 -11.38 20.49
C HIS A 168 -0.79 -11.96 20.65
N SER A 169 -0.61 -12.99 21.48
CA SER A 169 0.69 -13.63 21.71
C SER A 169 1.32 -14.20 20.44
N LEU A 170 0.51 -14.70 19.50
CA LEU A 170 1.00 -15.15 18.20
C LEU A 170 1.46 -13.96 17.34
N LEU A 171 0.62 -12.94 17.17
CA LEU A 171 0.93 -11.77 16.35
C LEU A 171 2.16 -11.01 16.86
N MET A 172 2.37 -10.94 18.17
CA MET A 172 3.57 -10.36 18.77
C MET A 172 4.88 -11.08 18.39
N LYS A 173 4.80 -12.34 17.94
CA LYS A 173 5.96 -13.12 17.45
C LYS A 173 6.16 -13.00 15.94
N THR A 174 5.29 -12.26 15.24
CA THR A 174 5.36 -12.01 13.80
C THR A 174 5.79 -10.58 13.53
N ASP A 175 6.05 -10.25 12.26
CA ASP A 175 6.35 -8.89 11.82
C ASP A 175 5.17 -7.90 12.03
N TYR A 176 3.99 -8.40 12.42
CA TYR A 176 2.78 -7.61 12.62
C TYR A 176 2.58 -7.12 14.06
N GLY A 177 3.40 -7.55 15.02
CA GLY A 177 3.17 -7.28 16.46
C GLY A 177 3.03 -5.79 16.78
N TRP A 178 3.95 -4.97 16.28
CA TRP A 178 3.94 -3.52 16.48
C TRP A 178 2.72 -2.83 15.87
N LEU A 179 2.26 -3.29 14.69
CA LEU A 179 1.08 -2.79 14.01
C LEU A 179 -0.18 -3.17 14.79
N TRP A 180 -0.24 -4.43 15.24
CA TRP A 180 -1.33 -4.97 16.03
C TRP A 180 -1.54 -4.20 17.33
N GLU A 181 -0.47 -3.99 18.10
CA GLU A 181 -0.52 -3.28 19.38
C GLU A 181 -0.99 -1.83 19.20
N LYS A 182 -0.40 -1.08 18.25
CA LYS A 182 -0.84 0.29 17.94
C LYS A 182 -2.31 0.35 17.50
N SER A 183 -2.75 -0.65 16.75
CA SER A 183 -4.12 -0.72 16.25
C SER A 183 -5.12 -0.97 17.39
N LEU A 184 -4.79 -1.85 18.33
CA LEU A 184 -5.62 -2.11 19.51
C LEU A 184 -5.72 -0.86 20.39
N LEU A 185 -4.59 -0.23 20.70
CA LEU A 185 -4.56 0.99 21.53
C LEU A 185 -5.43 2.10 20.93
N ALA A 186 -5.27 2.38 19.63
CA ALA A 186 -6.07 3.40 18.94
C ALA A 186 -7.56 3.05 18.90
N LEU A 187 -7.90 1.75 18.78
CA LEU A 187 -9.30 1.32 18.80
C LEU A 187 -9.91 1.46 20.20
N GLU A 188 -9.15 1.20 21.26
CA GLU A 188 -9.59 1.32 22.65
C GLU A 188 -9.72 2.78 23.11
N GLU A 189 -8.73 3.61 22.80
CA GLU A 189 -8.69 5.00 23.27
C GLU A 189 -9.49 5.97 22.41
N GLN A 190 -9.49 5.77 21.09
CA GLN A 190 -10.00 6.75 20.11
C GLN A 190 -11.13 6.20 19.24
N ASN A 191 -11.48 4.93 19.41
CA ASN A 191 -12.52 4.23 18.63
C ASN A 191 -12.33 4.38 17.10
N THR A 192 -11.09 4.23 16.64
CA THR A 192 -10.73 4.45 15.23
C THR A 192 -9.90 3.32 14.63
N PHE A 193 -10.13 3.06 13.34
CA PHE A 193 -9.31 2.14 12.55
C PHE A 193 -8.24 2.88 11.72
N ILE A 194 -8.20 4.20 11.76
CA ILE A 194 -7.29 5.01 10.92
C ILE A 194 -5.83 4.61 11.17
N VAL A 195 -5.44 4.43 12.44
CA VAL A 195 -4.06 4.04 12.78
C VAL A 195 -3.72 2.69 12.16
N MET A 196 -4.60 1.69 12.27
CA MET A 196 -4.40 0.38 11.65
C MET A 196 -4.24 0.48 10.13
N GLU A 197 -5.10 1.24 9.45
CA GLU A 197 -5.05 1.41 8.00
C GLU A 197 -3.74 2.06 7.55
N ARG A 198 -3.30 3.11 8.25
CA ARG A 198 -2.02 3.76 8.01
C ARG A 198 -0.84 2.83 8.28
N GLU A 199 -0.84 2.08 9.38
CA GLU A 199 0.28 1.18 9.70
C GLU A 199 0.35 -0.02 8.74
N ILE A 200 -0.78 -0.48 8.19
CA ILE A 200 -0.79 -1.45 7.08
C ILE A 200 -0.04 -0.87 5.88
N GLU A 201 -0.34 0.35 5.47
CA GLU A 201 0.36 1.03 4.38
C GLU A 201 1.86 1.20 4.66
N ASN A 202 2.21 1.65 5.88
CA ASN A 202 3.61 1.79 6.32
C ASN A 202 4.36 0.44 6.25
N PHE A 203 3.72 -0.65 6.67
CA PHE A 203 4.30 -1.98 6.57
C PHE A 203 4.64 -2.33 5.12
N LEU A 204 3.70 -2.13 4.19
CA LEU A 204 3.89 -2.47 2.78
C LEU A 204 4.97 -1.59 2.13
N ILE A 205 5.03 -0.30 2.47
CA ILE A 205 6.09 0.62 2.03
C ILE A 205 7.46 0.14 2.50
N ARG A 206 7.60 -0.23 3.78
CA ARG A 206 8.85 -0.77 4.32
C ARG A 206 9.25 -2.08 3.65
N PHE A 207 8.28 -2.93 3.31
CA PHE A 207 8.53 -4.15 2.55
C PHE A 207 9.06 -3.82 1.14
N TRP A 208 8.45 -2.88 0.42
CA TRP A 208 8.89 -2.50 -0.92
C TRP A 208 10.30 -1.90 -0.92
N ARG A 209 10.66 -1.11 0.09
CA ARG A 209 12.01 -0.51 0.21
C ARG A 209 13.12 -1.55 0.21
N GLN A 210 12.85 -2.78 0.66
CA GLN A 210 13.83 -3.88 0.63
C GLN A 210 14.22 -4.26 -0.81
N ALA A 211 13.37 -3.99 -1.80
CA ALA A 211 13.68 -4.26 -3.20
C ALA A 211 14.80 -3.37 -3.76
N ARG A 212 15.18 -2.27 -3.09
CA ARG A 212 16.26 -1.37 -3.55
C ARG A 212 17.63 -2.06 -3.57
N GLU A 213 17.83 -3.02 -2.69
CA GLU A 213 19.07 -3.82 -2.59
C GLU A 213 19.17 -4.88 -3.71
N ILE A 214 18.07 -5.16 -4.39
CA ILE A 214 18.03 -6.16 -5.47
C ILE A 214 18.57 -5.52 -6.76
N THR A 215 19.70 -6.06 -7.25
CA THR A 215 20.35 -5.51 -8.45
C THR A 215 19.53 -5.70 -9.72
N PHE A 216 19.01 -6.91 -9.94
CA PHE A 216 18.24 -7.27 -11.13
C PHE A 216 17.06 -8.18 -10.78
N GLY A 217 15.92 -7.91 -11.41
CA GLY A 217 14.69 -8.69 -11.27
C GLY A 217 13.44 -7.80 -11.38
N PRO A 218 12.24 -8.40 -11.31
CA PRO A 218 10.99 -7.65 -11.32
C PRO A 218 10.75 -6.86 -10.02
N GLU A 219 11.45 -7.19 -8.93
CA GLU A 219 11.17 -6.64 -7.60
C GLU A 219 11.36 -5.11 -7.52
N PRO A 220 12.49 -4.51 -7.98
CA PRO A 220 12.63 -3.06 -7.99
C PRO A 220 11.61 -2.37 -8.90
N VAL A 221 11.26 -3.00 -10.02
CA VAL A 221 10.28 -2.48 -10.98
C VAL A 221 8.89 -2.38 -10.35
N LEU A 222 8.46 -3.46 -9.69
CA LEU A 222 7.18 -3.49 -9.01
C LEU A 222 7.16 -2.66 -7.73
N ALA A 223 8.26 -2.59 -6.98
CA ALA A 223 8.38 -1.73 -5.82
C ALA A 223 8.19 -0.25 -6.19
N TYR A 224 8.86 0.21 -7.26
CA TYR A 224 8.64 1.56 -7.81
C TYR A 224 7.18 1.76 -8.23
N ALA A 225 6.60 0.83 -8.98
CA ALA A 225 5.24 0.97 -9.47
C ALA A 225 4.21 1.04 -8.34
N LEU A 226 4.34 0.19 -7.33
CA LEU A 226 3.48 0.19 -6.14
C LEU A 226 3.68 1.46 -5.30
N ALA A 227 4.91 1.91 -5.14
CA ALA A 227 5.23 3.19 -4.50
C ALA A 227 4.57 4.37 -5.22
N ARG A 228 4.66 4.43 -6.56
CA ARG A 228 4.03 5.49 -7.34
C ARG A 228 2.51 5.44 -7.27
N LEU A 229 1.90 4.25 -7.27
CA LEU A 229 0.45 4.11 -7.06
C LEU A 229 0.02 4.62 -5.68
N HIS A 230 0.79 4.28 -4.64
CA HIS A 230 0.58 4.76 -3.27
C HIS A 230 0.68 6.28 -3.17
N GLU A 231 1.71 6.85 -3.79
CA GLU A 231 1.93 8.30 -3.85
C GLU A 231 0.79 9.05 -4.53
N ILE A 232 0.22 8.48 -5.60
CA ILE A 232 -1.00 9.03 -6.23
C ILE A 232 -2.16 9.06 -5.23
N ASP A 233 -2.31 8.04 -4.39
CA ASP A 233 -3.36 8.00 -3.38
C ASP A 233 -3.09 8.98 -2.22
N LEU A 234 -1.84 9.19 -1.81
CA LEU A 234 -1.47 10.24 -0.85
C LEU A 234 -1.70 11.64 -1.41
N MET A 235 -1.35 11.87 -2.67
CA MET A 235 -1.62 13.13 -3.38
C MET A 235 -3.11 13.43 -3.39
N ARG A 236 -3.94 12.44 -3.75
CA ARG A 236 -5.41 12.60 -3.70
C ARG A 236 -5.88 12.92 -2.29
N LEU A 237 -5.41 12.18 -1.28
CA LEU A 237 -5.79 12.38 0.12
C LEU A 237 -5.51 13.81 0.59
N VAL A 238 -4.29 14.31 0.34
CA VAL A 238 -3.86 15.65 0.77
C VAL A 238 -4.62 16.74 0.00
N ILE A 239 -4.59 16.68 -1.33
CA ILE A 239 -5.12 17.76 -2.16
C ILE A 239 -6.65 17.83 -2.09
N ILE A 240 -7.37 16.69 -2.12
CA ILE A 240 -8.83 16.69 -1.97
C ILE A 240 -9.21 17.13 -0.56
N GLY A 241 -8.49 16.67 0.47
CA GLY A 241 -8.75 17.10 1.84
C GLY A 241 -8.59 18.61 2.00
N ARG A 242 -7.56 19.20 1.39
CA ARG A 242 -7.34 20.65 1.31
C ARG A 242 -8.46 21.38 0.57
N MET A 243 -8.87 20.90 -0.61
CA MET A 243 -9.97 21.47 -1.40
C MET A 243 -11.29 21.46 -0.65
N LEU A 244 -11.51 20.46 0.20
CA LEU A 244 -12.71 20.32 1.03
C LEU A 244 -12.59 21.01 2.39
N HIS A 245 -11.49 21.75 2.64
CA HIS A 245 -11.22 22.43 3.89
C HIS A 245 -11.29 21.52 5.13
N LEU A 246 -10.88 20.25 4.97
CA LEU A 246 -10.80 19.33 6.11
C LEU A 246 -9.66 19.76 7.05
N PRO A 247 -9.83 19.57 8.37
CA PRO A 247 -8.77 19.82 9.35
C PRO A 247 -7.49 19.05 8.98
N ALA A 248 -6.35 19.75 9.02
CA ALA A 248 -5.06 19.19 8.63
C ALA A 248 -4.69 17.98 9.51
N GLU A 249 -5.10 17.99 10.78
CA GLU A 249 -4.89 16.91 11.74
C GLU A 249 -5.57 15.61 11.31
N LEU A 250 -6.78 15.71 10.74
CA LEU A 250 -7.53 14.53 10.25
C LEU A 250 -6.87 13.91 9.02
N ILE A 251 -6.34 14.74 8.12
CA ILE A 251 -5.62 14.28 6.93
C ILE A 251 -4.27 13.68 7.37
N ARG A 252 -3.54 14.35 8.25
CA ARG A 252 -2.25 13.89 8.78
C ARG A 252 -2.37 12.56 9.49
N ALA A 253 -3.45 12.33 10.24
CA ALA A 253 -3.68 11.05 10.92
C ALA A 253 -3.74 9.87 9.93
N ARG A 254 -4.18 10.11 8.69
CA ARG A 254 -4.30 9.12 7.62
C ARG A 254 -3.07 9.05 6.70
N LEU A 255 -2.21 10.06 6.72
CA LEU A 255 -1.04 10.11 5.86
C LEU A 255 0.00 9.06 6.31
N SER A 256 0.27 8.07 5.46
CA SER A 256 1.31 7.06 5.67
C SER A 256 2.66 7.49 5.08
N GLU A 257 3.70 6.71 5.38
CA GLU A 257 5.04 6.89 4.85
C GLU A 257 5.08 6.81 3.31
N THR A 258 6.07 7.47 2.73
CA THR A 258 6.41 7.40 1.29
C THR A 258 7.53 6.41 1.05
N TYR A 259 7.76 6.01 -0.19
CA TYR A 259 8.86 5.09 -0.50
C TYR A 259 10.25 5.70 -0.30
N VAL A 260 10.40 7.00 -0.62
CA VAL A 260 11.63 7.80 -0.43
C VAL A 260 11.57 8.71 0.78
#